data_AF-A0A2T1FZ25-F1
#
_entry.id   AF-A0A2T1FZ25-F1
#
_cell.length_a   1.000
_cell.length_b   1.000
_cell.length_c   1.000
_cell.angle_alpha   90.00
_cell.angle_beta   90.00
_cell.angle_gamma   90.00
#
_symmetry.space_group_name_H-M   'P 1'
#
loop_
_entity.id
_entity.type
_entity.pdbx_description
1 polymer ?
#
loop_
_entity_poly.entity_id
_entity_poly.type
_entity_poly.pdbx_seq_one_letter_code
_entity_poly.pdbx_strand_id
1 'polypeptide(L)'
;MSLVDLANTKVRVIGCSAVMAVGQLISSAIANPGTQAAAGMIGGPIALGGISILAAIAGGIAETMAADELANRMTDRLSKNPNILDNHDLIKAAGEAIGYILREVAKSDELIAIARSQNLPSPERALDRLAQKTPEYWLDINTSTADLSRGLQISEDQLTKIFSADVEEFDRVTGLTPADWATFLGEFATSEGKSFDAEIVEFVADKLYTTFPKAYREVLKLDAAKGGEKFAAMLLNLHQIALTELRDLGLQNGEILQKLEAVATQQQICQVMVKLEAIEIGIRDDLAQIQNLLERFIDTGTPRLPLPYECETIIADRTQDFTGRRFVFAAIAEFLQNNRKGYFVLEADPGVGKSSIMAKLVLLLKRRCVAHFNSQSQGIVRAEQFLENACTQLIRGYQLNYPQLPENATRDGNFLSRLLGEVSAKLGSKKLIIVVDALDEVDLNLQGRGSNVLYLPDALPDNVYFIVSKQPKTLPLPNHQVFDLMQYSAESLADVKVYIDKRTGNSASIQNWINRQNLQREQFVAAVAEKSQNNFMYLRYVLNDIDSGKYSDVT
;
A
#
# COMPACT_ATOMS: atom_id res chain seq x y z
N MET A 1 39.30 1.89 10.31
CA MET A 1 38.90 1.01 9.20
C MET A 1 39.22 1.73 7.90
N SER A 2 39.54 1.04 6.81
CA SER A 2 40.16 1.67 5.62
C SER A 2 39.14 2.31 4.70
N LEU A 3 39.52 3.38 3.99
CA LEU A 3 38.75 4.01 2.90
C LEU A 3 38.18 3.01 1.87
N VAL A 4 38.78 1.81 1.82
CA VAL A 4 38.36 0.66 1.01
C VAL A 4 36.96 0.17 1.39
N ASP A 5 36.57 0.17 2.67
CA ASP A 5 35.26 -0.35 3.08
C ASP A 5 34.11 0.60 2.73
N LEU A 6 34.31 1.92 2.81
CA LEU A 6 33.33 2.91 2.33
C LEU A 6 33.16 2.87 0.81
N ALA A 7 34.28 2.74 0.09
CA ALA A 7 34.28 2.58 -1.36
C ALA A 7 33.50 1.32 -1.79
N ASN A 8 33.71 0.21 -1.07
CA ASN A 8 32.96 -1.03 -1.28
C ASN A 8 31.47 -0.85 -1.00
N THR A 9 31.09 -0.18 0.09
CA THR A 9 29.69 0.09 0.42
C THR A 9 29.03 0.94 -0.66
N LYS A 10 29.65 2.04 -1.10
CA LYS A 10 29.12 2.88 -2.18
C LYS A 10 28.93 2.10 -3.49
N VAL A 11 29.93 1.34 -3.91
CA VAL A 11 29.83 0.49 -5.12
C VAL A 11 28.67 -0.50 -5.00
N ARG A 12 28.49 -1.11 -3.83
CA ARG A 12 27.36 -2.02 -3.59
C ARG A 12 26.02 -1.32 -3.66
N VAL A 13 25.88 -0.15 -3.04
CA VAL A 13 24.63 0.63 -3.08
C VAL A 13 24.29 1.06 -4.50
N ILE A 14 25.27 1.56 -5.25
CA ILE A 14 25.08 1.99 -6.65
C ILE A 14 24.70 0.79 -7.53
N GLY A 15 25.43 -0.32 -7.42
CA GLY A 15 25.13 -1.52 -8.17
C GLY A 15 23.77 -2.11 -7.83
N CYS A 16 23.38 -2.16 -6.56
CA CYS A 16 22.03 -2.57 -6.15
C CYS A 16 20.97 -1.61 -6.71
N SER A 17 21.22 -0.30 -6.68
CA SER A 17 20.31 0.73 -7.21
C SER A 17 20.12 0.60 -8.73
N ALA A 18 21.19 0.26 -9.45
CA ALA A 18 21.15 0.00 -10.88
C ALA A 18 20.39 -1.29 -11.21
N VAL A 19 20.69 -2.39 -10.50
CA VAL A 19 20.01 -3.67 -10.69
C VAL A 19 18.51 -3.55 -10.38
N MET A 20 18.15 -2.81 -9.34
CA MET A 20 16.75 -2.48 -9.02
C MET A 20 16.06 -1.69 -10.14
N ALA A 21 16.69 -0.63 -10.65
CA ALA A 21 16.13 0.18 -11.74
C ALA A 21 15.96 -0.63 -13.04
N VAL A 22 16.97 -1.43 -13.40
CA VAL A 22 16.96 -2.28 -14.60
C VAL A 22 15.92 -3.40 -14.48
N GLY A 23 15.83 -4.07 -13.32
CA GLY A 23 14.89 -5.16 -13.09
C GLY A 23 13.43 -4.72 -13.23
N GLN A 24 13.10 -3.53 -12.71
CA GLN A 24 11.76 -2.95 -12.85
C GLN A 24 11.42 -2.58 -14.31
N LEU A 25 12.39 -2.05 -15.07
CA LEU A 25 12.22 -1.76 -16.48
C LEU A 25 11.98 -3.04 -17.31
N ILE A 26 12.79 -4.07 -17.09
CA ILE A 26 12.64 -5.35 -17.79
C ILE A 26 11.30 -6.00 -17.44
N SER A 27 10.92 -5.95 -16.15
CA SER A 27 9.67 -6.52 -15.67
C SER A 27 8.44 -5.87 -16.32
N SER A 28 8.40 -4.53 -16.31
CA SER A 28 7.31 -3.76 -16.89
C SER A 28 7.23 -3.85 -18.42
N ALA A 29 8.38 -3.94 -19.11
CA ALA A 29 8.44 -4.14 -20.55
C ALA A 29 7.78 -5.45 -21.00
N ILE A 30 8.03 -6.53 -20.26
CA ILE A 30 7.57 -7.88 -20.59
C ILE A 30 6.11 -8.11 -20.17
N ALA A 31 5.66 -7.46 -19.10
CA ALA A 31 4.28 -7.59 -18.58
C ALA A 31 3.21 -6.78 -19.37
N ASN A 32 3.58 -6.01 -20.40
CA ASN A 32 2.67 -5.10 -21.11
C ASN A 32 1.70 -5.85 -22.08
N PRO A 33 0.37 -5.60 -22.05
CA PRO A 33 -0.59 -6.23 -22.98
C PRO A 33 -0.49 -5.76 -24.44
N GLY A 34 0.00 -4.54 -24.69
CA GLY A 34 0.12 -3.98 -26.06
C GLY A 34 1.11 -4.72 -26.96
N THR A 35 2.03 -5.49 -26.38
CA THR A 35 2.98 -6.37 -27.07
C THR A 35 2.45 -7.81 -27.23
N GLN A 36 1.29 -8.15 -26.66
CA GLN A 36 0.63 -9.46 -26.87
C GLN A 36 -0.18 -9.50 -28.18
N ALA A 37 -0.62 -8.34 -28.70
CA ALA A 37 -1.37 -8.27 -29.95
C ALA A 37 -0.53 -8.55 -31.22
N ALA A 38 0.81 -8.47 -31.11
CA ALA A 38 1.74 -8.73 -32.22
C ALA A 38 2.28 -10.17 -32.25
N ALA A 39 2.04 -10.97 -31.20
CA ALA A 39 2.39 -12.38 -31.15
C ALA A 39 1.33 -13.21 -31.88
N GLY A 40 1.34 -13.14 -33.21
CA GLY A 40 0.64 -14.10 -34.03
C GLY A 40 1.20 -15.51 -33.77
N MET A 41 0.31 -16.42 -33.39
CA MET A 41 0.54 -17.87 -33.29
C MET A 41 1.54 -18.35 -32.23
N ILE A 42 1.07 -18.46 -30.97
CA ILE A 42 1.08 -19.69 -30.16
C ILE A 42 -0.15 -19.57 -29.24
N GLY A 43 -1.01 -20.59 -29.24
CA GLY A 43 -2.29 -20.55 -28.55
C GLY A 43 -2.18 -20.41 -27.04
N GLY A 44 -3.05 -19.57 -26.49
CA GLY A 44 -3.29 -19.42 -25.06
C GLY A 44 -2.78 -18.08 -24.52
N PRO A 45 -3.51 -17.43 -23.60
CA PRO A 45 -2.92 -16.35 -22.83
C PRO A 45 -1.67 -16.94 -22.17
N ILE A 46 -0.51 -16.32 -22.36
CA ILE A 46 0.55 -16.49 -21.37
C ILE A 46 -0.01 -15.80 -20.12
N ALA A 47 -0.82 -16.54 -19.38
CA ALA A 47 -1.00 -16.30 -17.98
C ALA A 47 0.41 -16.47 -17.40
N LEU A 48 1.09 -15.37 -17.11
CA LEU A 48 2.20 -15.34 -16.15
C LEU A 48 1.69 -15.65 -14.72
N GLY A 49 0.66 -16.48 -14.59
CA GLY A 49 0.33 -17.17 -13.35
C GLY A 49 1.31 -18.34 -13.18
N GLY A 50 2.58 -18.01 -12.91
CA GLY A 50 3.55 -18.98 -12.40
C GLY A 50 4.95 -19.02 -13.03
N ILE A 51 5.24 -18.28 -14.12
CA ILE A 51 6.59 -18.25 -14.73
C ILE A 51 7.24 -16.90 -14.41
N SER A 52 8.44 -16.90 -13.80
CA SER A 52 9.18 -15.66 -13.52
C SER A 52 9.66 -15.00 -14.83
N ILE A 53 9.76 -13.68 -14.86
CA ILE A 53 10.20 -12.91 -16.05
C ILE A 53 11.62 -13.35 -16.47
N LEU A 54 12.48 -13.66 -15.50
CA LEU A 54 13.79 -14.25 -15.72
C LEU A 54 13.72 -15.61 -16.43
N ALA A 55 12.76 -16.48 -16.09
CA ALA A 55 12.59 -17.76 -16.76
C ALA A 55 12.15 -17.62 -18.22
N ALA A 56 11.35 -16.59 -18.53
CA ALA A 56 11.00 -16.27 -19.92
C ALA A 56 12.23 -15.82 -20.72
N ILE A 57 13.06 -14.93 -20.17
CA ILE A 57 14.29 -14.45 -20.83
C ILE A 57 15.30 -15.59 -20.97
N ALA A 58 15.51 -16.37 -19.92
CA ALA A 58 16.44 -17.50 -19.91
C ALA A 58 16.03 -18.59 -20.93
N GLY A 59 14.73 -18.85 -21.10
CA GLY A 59 14.21 -19.77 -22.11
C GLY A 59 14.41 -19.30 -23.56
N GLY A 60 14.69 -18.01 -23.79
CA GLY A 60 15.00 -17.44 -25.11
C GLY A 60 16.48 -17.55 -25.52
N ILE A 61 17.35 -18.01 -24.61
CA ILE A 61 18.78 -18.22 -24.86
C ILE A 61 18.92 -19.67 -25.34
N ALA A 62 19.31 -19.84 -26.61
CA ALA A 62 19.14 -21.08 -27.36
C ALA A 62 19.81 -22.34 -26.79
N GLU A 63 20.66 -22.24 -25.75
CA GLU A 63 21.26 -23.38 -25.07
C GLU A 63 21.43 -23.11 -23.55
N THR A 64 20.56 -23.74 -22.73
CA THR A 64 20.85 -24.13 -21.32
C THR A 64 21.31 -23.06 -20.31
N MET A 65 20.56 -21.96 -20.11
CA MET A 65 20.75 -21.12 -18.91
C MET A 65 19.50 -21.14 -18.03
N ALA A 66 19.66 -21.43 -16.74
CA ALA A 66 18.57 -21.31 -15.77
C ALA A 66 18.28 -19.83 -15.46
N ALA A 67 17.04 -19.52 -15.05
CA ALA A 67 16.62 -18.17 -14.68
C ALA A 67 17.56 -17.53 -13.63
N ASP A 68 17.98 -18.33 -12.64
CA ASP A 68 18.83 -17.87 -11.54
C ASP A 68 20.28 -17.66 -11.98
N GLU A 69 20.76 -18.47 -12.94
CA GLU A 69 22.08 -18.29 -13.54
C GLU A 69 22.13 -17.01 -14.39
N LEU A 70 21.07 -16.71 -15.14
CA LEU A 70 20.93 -15.45 -15.87
C LEU A 70 20.92 -14.25 -14.91
N ALA A 71 20.13 -14.32 -13.84
CA ALA A 71 20.03 -13.25 -12.84
C ALA A 71 21.38 -12.96 -12.19
N ASN A 72 22.10 -14.01 -11.78
CA ASN A 72 23.42 -13.89 -11.16
C ASN A 72 24.45 -13.30 -12.14
N ARG A 73 24.46 -13.73 -13.40
CA ARG A 73 25.37 -13.19 -14.42
C ARG A 73 25.06 -11.73 -14.76
N MET A 74 23.78 -11.36 -14.91
CA MET A 74 23.39 -9.96 -15.12
C MET A 74 23.81 -9.10 -13.93
N THR A 75 23.57 -9.57 -12.71
CA THR A 75 23.96 -8.85 -11.49
C THR A 75 25.47 -8.64 -11.43
N ASP A 76 26.26 -9.68 -11.70
CA ASP A 76 27.72 -9.60 -11.73
C ASP A 76 28.21 -8.59 -12.76
N ARG A 77 27.66 -8.64 -13.99
CA ARG A 77 28.05 -7.72 -15.06
C ARG A 77 27.64 -6.27 -14.80
N LEU A 78 26.40 -6.03 -14.40
CA LEU A 78 25.91 -4.68 -14.09
C LEU A 78 26.68 -4.07 -12.91
N SER A 79 27.01 -4.88 -11.91
CA SER A 79 27.76 -4.40 -10.73
C SER A 79 29.18 -3.96 -11.00
N LYS A 80 29.80 -4.49 -12.07
CA LYS A 80 31.18 -4.20 -12.45
C LYS A 80 31.26 -3.23 -13.63
N ASN A 81 30.12 -2.81 -14.18
CA ASN A 81 30.10 -1.94 -15.35
C ASN A 81 30.50 -0.51 -14.95
N PRO A 82 31.62 0.04 -15.46
CA PRO A 82 32.10 1.36 -15.06
C PRO A 82 31.09 2.47 -15.36
N ASN A 83 30.32 2.35 -16.45
CA ASN A 83 29.31 3.34 -16.83
C ASN A 83 28.14 3.39 -15.84
N ILE A 84 27.91 2.32 -15.07
CA ILE A 84 26.92 2.29 -13.99
C ILE A 84 27.53 2.88 -12.72
N LEU A 85 28.72 2.44 -12.35
CA LEU A 85 29.39 2.85 -11.12
C LEU A 85 29.76 4.34 -11.12
N ASP A 86 29.98 4.94 -12.29
CA ASP A 86 30.29 6.36 -12.47
C ASP A 86 29.07 7.19 -12.89
N ASN A 87 27.86 6.60 -12.92
CA ASN A 87 26.65 7.30 -13.33
C ASN A 87 26.26 8.36 -12.27
N HIS A 88 26.54 9.62 -12.58
CA HIS A 88 26.33 10.74 -11.66
C HIS A 88 24.88 10.85 -11.16
N ASP A 89 23.89 10.69 -12.03
CA ASP A 89 22.47 10.84 -11.65
C ASP A 89 22.00 9.69 -10.76
N LEU A 90 22.47 8.47 -11.04
CA LEU A 90 22.23 7.29 -10.20
C LEU A 90 22.82 7.44 -8.80
N ILE A 91 24.08 7.88 -8.73
CA ILE A 91 24.78 8.12 -7.46
C ILE A 91 24.02 9.19 -6.67
N LYS A 92 23.66 10.29 -7.32
CA LYS A 92 22.95 11.40 -6.69
C LYS A 92 21.59 10.96 -6.15
N ALA A 93 20.80 10.21 -6.93
CA ALA A 93 19.49 9.73 -6.50
C ALA A 93 19.58 8.81 -5.27
N ALA A 94 20.57 7.92 -5.22
CA ALA A 94 20.82 7.09 -4.04
C ALA A 94 21.18 7.95 -2.80
N GLY A 95 22.02 8.98 -2.97
CA GLY A 95 22.38 9.91 -1.90
C GLY A 95 21.17 10.73 -1.39
N GLU A 96 20.31 11.20 -2.29
CA GLU A 96 19.07 11.90 -1.92
C GLU A 96 18.11 10.99 -1.14
N ALA A 97 18.02 9.71 -1.50
CA ALA A 97 17.19 8.73 -0.81
C ALA A 97 17.67 8.46 0.62
N ILE A 98 18.98 8.29 0.80
CA ILE A 98 19.60 8.15 2.14
C ILE A 98 19.33 9.41 2.96
N GLY A 99 19.51 10.59 2.38
CA GLY A 99 19.25 11.87 3.05
C GLY A 99 17.79 12.03 3.48
N TYR A 100 16.84 11.60 2.65
CA TYR A 100 15.42 11.59 2.99
C TYR A 100 15.14 10.72 4.23
N ILE A 101 15.65 9.49 4.25
CA ILE A 101 15.45 8.56 5.38
C ILE A 101 16.06 9.13 6.65
N LEU A 102 17.29 9.64 6.59
CA LEU A 102 17.94 10.22 7.77
C LEU A 102 17.13 11.38 8.37
N ARG A 103 16.50 12.21 7.53
CA ARG A 103 15.64 13.31 7.96
C ARG A 103 14.33 12.81 8.59
N GLU A 104 13.75 11.75 8.04
CA GLU A 104 12.54 11.14 8.60
C GLU A 104 12.85 10.52 9.98
N VAL A 105 13.92 9.74 10.05
CA VAL A 105 14.38 9.07 11.28
C VAL A 105 14.73 10.07 12.37
N ALA A 106 15.38 11.19 12.02
CA ALA A 106 15.73 12.26 12.95
C ALA A 106 14.51 12.78 13.75
N LYS A 107 13.32 12.76 13.14
CA LYS A 107 12.07 13.27 13.71
C LYS A 107 11.18 12.17 14.31
N SER A 108 11.63 10.91 14.30
CA SER A 108 10.83 9.79 14.77
C SER A 108 10.70 9.75 16.30
N ASP A 109 9.49 9.53 16.79
CA ASP A 109 9.22 9.36 18.23
C ASP A 109 9.99 8.19 18.83
N GLU A 110 10.24 7.15 18.03
CA GLU A 110 11.01 5.96 18.40
C GLU A 110 12.48 6.29 18.70
N LEU A 111 13.13 7.07 17.84
CA LEU A 111 14.51 7.54 18.09
C LEU A 111 14.58 8.44 19.33
N ILE A 112 13.58 9.32 19.51
CA ILE A 112 13.47 10.19 20.68
C ILE A 112 13.32 9.34 21.96
N ALA A 113 12.55 8.25 21.90
CA ALA A 113 12.38 7.33 23.01
C ALA A 113 13.69 6.59 23.36
N ILE A 114 14.43 6.09 22.36
CA ILE A 114 15.73 5.42 22.56
C ILE A 114 16.74 6.38 23.21
N ALA A 115 16.84 7.61 22.71
CA ALA A 115 17.75 8.61 23.29
C ALA A 115 17.39 8.93 24.76
N ARG A 116 16.09 8.98 25.09
CA ARG A 116 15.62 9.23 26.46
C ARG A 116 15.88 8.04 27.39
N SER A 117 15.63 6.81 26.94
CA SER A 117 15.82 5.62 27.78
C SER A 117 17.29 5.40 28.15
N GLN A 118 18.21 5.77 27.26
CA GLN A 118 19.65 5.66 27.49
C GLN A 118 20.30 6.93 28.05
N ASN A 119 19.51 7.96 28.37
CA ASN A 119 20.00 9.25 28.86
C ASN A 119 21.05 9.91 27.93
N LEU A 120 20.83 9.78 26.62
CA LEU A 120 21.71 10.29 25.56
C LEU A 120 21.27 11.70 25.09
N PRO A 121 22.20 12.52 24.57
CA PRO A 121 21.85 13.79 23.94
C PRO A 121 20.98 13.57 22.70
N SER A 122 20.05 14.49 22.42
CA SER A 122 19.14 14.36 21.28
C SER A 122 19.91 14.25 19.95
N PRO A 123 19.76 13.14 19.21
CA PRO A 123 20.44 12.94 17.93
C PRO A 123 19.80 13.71 16.77
N GLU A 124 18.60 14.27 16.94
CA GLU A 124 17.78 14.92 15.90
C GLU A 124 18.58 15.94 15.09
N ARG A 125 19.17 16.95 15.73
CA ARG A 125 19.92 18.02 15.04
C ARG A 125 21.16 17.50 14.31
N ALA A 126 21.79 16.45 14.84
CA ALA A 126 22.98 15.87 14.23
C ALA A 126 22.59 15.06 13.00
N LEU A 127 21.55 14.23 13.08
CA LEU A 127 21.02 13.46 11.96
C LEU A 127 20.42 14.35 10.88
N ASP A 128 19.70 15.42 11.23
CA ASP A 128 19.18 16.38 10.25
C ASP A 128 20.31 17.07 9.47
N ARG A 129 21.43 17.35 10.14
CA ARG A 129 22.63 17.90 9.48
C ARG A 129 23.27 16.86 8.55
N LEU A 130 23.38 15.61 8.97
CA LEU A 130 23.87 14.53 8.11
C LEU A 130 22.95 14.35 6.89
N ALA A 131 21.64 14.32 7.09
CA ALA A 131 20.64 14.22 6.03
C ALA A 131 20.80 15.31 4.96
N GLN A 132 21.03 16.56 5.37
CA GLN A 132 21.26 17.68 4.45
C GLN A 132 22.55 17.52 3.63
N LYS A 133 23.62 17.03 4.26
CA LYS A 133 24.92 16.84 3.61
C LYS A 133 25.08 15.53 2.87
N THR A 134 24.13 14.61 3.02
CA THR A 134 24.22 13.25 2.47
C THR A 134 24.45 13.25 0.95
N PRO A 135 23.72 14.03 0.12
CA PRO A 135 23.92 13.97 -1.33
C PRO A 135 25.34 14.37 -1.76
N GLU A 136 25.92 15.41 -1.14
CA GLU A 136 27.27 15.89 -1.43
C GLU A 136 28.32 14.88 -0.95
N TYR A 137 28.25 14.46 0.31
CA TYR A 137 29.16 13.46 0.86
C TYR A 137 29.14 12.17 0.06
N TRP A 138 27.95 11.72 -0.34
CA TRP A 138 27.75 10.51 -1.12
C TRP A 138 28.42 10.59 -2.50
N LEU A 139 28.35 11.74 -3.18
CA LEU A 139 29.00 11.96 -4.46
C LEU A 139 30.53 11.90 -4.33
N ASP A 140 31.09 12.45 -3.25
CA ASP A 140 32.53 12.60 -3.04
C ASP A 140 33.28 11.33 -2.60
N ILE A 141 32.57 10.28 -2.17
CA ILE A 141 33.20 9.00 -1.81
C ILE A 141 33.94 8.43 -3.03
N ASN A 142 35.26 8.28 -2.90
CA ASN A 142 36.11 7.73 -3.95
C ASN A 142 35.91 6.21 -4.08
N THR A 143 35.43 5.75 -5.24
CA THR A 143 35.17 4.34 -5.54
C THR A 143 36.39 3.61 -6.13
N SER A 144 37.49 4.31 -6.48
CA SER A 144 38.66 3.69 -7.13
C SER A 144 39.43 2.71 -6.24
N THR A 145 39.21 2.76 -4.93
CA THR A 145 39.78 1.82 -3.96
C THR A 145 38.87 0.64 -3.63
N ALA A 146 37.71 0.52 -4.28
CA ALA A 146 36.79 -0.59 -4.06
C ALA A 146 37.33 -1.90 -4.65
N ASP A 147 37.15 -2.98 -3.90
CA ASP A 147 37.43 -4.34 -4.34
C ASP A 147 36.20 -4.92 -5.07
N LEU A 148 36.17 -4.69 -6.38
CA LEU A 148 35.10 -5.18 -7.27
C LEU A 148 34.99 -6.72 -7.31
N SER A 149 35.98 -7.46 -6.79
CA SER A 149 35.90 -8.92 -6.70
C SER A 149 34.90 -9.40 -5.65
N ARG A 150 34.53 -8.55 -4.68
CA ARG A 150 33.53 -8.88 -3.63
C ARG A 150 32.09 -8.95 -4.14
N GLY A 151 31.79 -8.38 -5.32
CA GLY A 151 30.45 -8.33 -5.92
C GLY A 151 29.40 -7.59 -5.08
N LEU A 152 28.12 -7.63 -5.49
CA LEU A 152 27.02 -6.99 -4.76
C LEU A 152 26.50 -7.79 -3.56
N GLN A 153 26.74 -9.11 -3.55
CA GLN A 153 26.21 -10.05 -2.55
C GLN A 153 24.67 -10.01 -2.43
N ILE A 154 23.97 -9.78 -3.54
CA ILE A 154 22.51 -9.89 -3.60
C ILE A 154 22.13 -11.38 -3.55
N SER A 155 21.25 -11.78 -2.63
CA SER A 155 20.79 -13.16 -2.56
C SER A 155 19.81 -13.50 -3.68
N GLU A 156 19.65 -14.79 -3.96
CA GLU A 156 18.73 -15.32 -4.98
C GLU A 156 17.27 -14.86 -4.75
N ASP A 157 16.82 -14.85 -3.50
CA ASP A 157 15.51 -14.33 -3.09
C ASP A 157 15.35 -12.85 -3.45
N GLN A 158 16.41 -12.05 -3.26
CA GLN A 158 16.40 -10.62 -3.57
C GLN A 158 16.40 -10.37 -5.08
N LEU A 159 17.10 -11.17 -5.87
CA LEU A 159 17.05 -11.09 -7.32
C LEU A 159 15.65 -11.45 -7.85
N THR A 160 15.04 -12.50 -7.32
CA THR A 160 13.67 -12.90 -7.70
C THR A 160 12.68 -11.76 -7.46
N LYS A 161 12.82 -11.04 -6.35
CA LYS A 161 12.03 -9.86 -6.00
C LYS A 161 12.25 -8.68 -6.94
N ILE A 162 13.50 -8.37 -7.28
CA ILE A 162 13.86 -7.27 -8.18
C ILE A 162 13.24 -7.43 -9.58
N PHE A 163 13.25 -8.66 -10.10
CA PHE A 163 12.74 -9.00 -11.42
C PHE A 163 11.29 -9.53 -11.41
N SER A 164 10.57 -9.36 -10.30
CA SER A 164 9.18 -9.75 -10.18
C SER A 164 8.26 -8.82 -10.98
N ALA A 165 7.17 -9.38 -11.52
CA ALA A 165 6.04 -8.59 -12.03
C ALA A 165 5.20 -7.98 -10.89
N ASP A 166 5.35 -8.50 -9.67
CA ASP A 166 4.66 -8.02 -8.48
C ASP A 166 5.45 -6.88 -7.83
N VAL A 167 4.82 -5.72 -7.78
CA VAL A 167 5.37 -4.49 -7.19
C VAL A 167 5.58 -4.65 -5.68
N GLU A 168 4.80 -5.49 -4.99
CA GLU A 168 4.94 -5.73 -3.54
C GLU A 168 6.20 -6.54 -3.19
N GLU A 169 6.69 -7.37 -4.12
CA GLU A 169 7.93 -8.11 -3.92
C GLU A 169 9.15 -7.19 -4.02
N PHE A 170 9.08 -6.14 -4.85
CA PHE A 170 10.14 -5.13 -4.98
C PHE A 170 10.34 -4.31 -3.70
N ASP A 171 9.26 -3.99 -2.99
CA ASP A 171 9.33 -3.24 -1.71
C ASP A 171 10.05 -4.04 -0.59
N ARG A 172 10.26 -5.35 -0.80
CA ARG A 172 10.99 -6.24 0.11
C ARG A 172 12.45 -6.45 -0.29
N VAL A 173 12.90 -5.75 -1.33
CA VAL A 173 14.32 -5.67 -1.67
C VAL A 173 15.00 -4.83 -0.60
N THR A 174 16.18 -5.23 -0.14
CA THR A 174 16.95 -4.49 0.87
C THR A 174 18.40 -4.26 0.45
N GLY A 175 18.94 -5.11 -0.43
CA GLY A 175 20.18 -4.91 -1.20
C GLY A 175 21.51 -4.84 -0.41
N LEU A 176 21.48 -4.51 0.88
CA LEU A 176 22.62 -4.37 1.79
C LEU A 176 22.24 -4.94 3.15
N THR A 177 23.19 -5.08 4.07
CA THR A 177 22.91 -5.53 5.44
C THR A 177 22.80 -4.34 6.42
N PRO A 178 22.13 -4.49 7.57
CA PRO A 178 22.15 -3.47 8.63
C PRO A 178 23.58 -3.09 9.06
N ALA A 179 24.53 -4.04 9.04
CA ALA A 179 25.92 -3.79 9.38
C ALA A 179 26.63 -2.85 8.39
N ASP A 180 26.31 -2.96 7.09
CA ASP A 180 26.84 -2.06 6.06
C ASP A 180 26.36 -0.63 6.30
N TRP A 181 25.07 -0.46 6.62
CA TRP A 181 24.47 0.84 6.93
C TRP A 181 24.98 1.46 8.21
N ALA A 182 25.18 0.65 9.26
CA ALA A 182 25.76 1.09 10.53
C ALA A 182 27.19 1.61 10.33
N THR A 183 27.98 0.91 9.51
CA THR A 183 29.35 1.31 9.16
C THR A 183 29.36 2.63 8.41
N PHE A 184 28.55 2.75 7.35
CA PHE A 184 28.41 3.98 6.57
C PHE A 184 28.03 5.17 7.47
N LEU A 185 27.02 5.00 8.33
CA LEU A 185 26.56 6.06 9.21
C LEU A 185 27.64 6.50 10.20
N GLY A 186 28.38 5.55 10.79
CA GLY A 186 29.47 5.84 11.71
C GLY A 186 30.60 6.64 11.08
N GLU A 187 31.01 6.28 9.87
CA GLU A 187 32.06 7.00 9.13
C GLU A 187 31.60 8.37 8.66
N PHE A 188 30.37 8.46 8.13
CA PHE A 188 29.81 9.74 7.71
C PHE A 188 29.65 10.69 8.90
N ALA A 189 29.14 10.20 10.03
CA ALA A 189 29.08 10.96 11.27
C ALA A 189 30.47 11.46 11.69
N THR A 190 31.48 10.59 11.67
CA THR A 190 32.86 10.94 12.04
C THR A 190 33.45 12.02 11.14
N SER A 191 33.21 11.94 9.82
CA SER A 191 33.66 12.95 8.85
C SER A 191 33.07 14.35 9.12
N GLU A 192 31.89 14.39 9.73
CA GLU A 192 31.17 15.61 10.12
C GLU A 192 31.45 16.03 11.57
N GLY A 193 32.44 15.41 12.22
CA GLY A 193 32.81 15.67 13.61
C GLY A 193 31.70 15.25 14.60
N LYS A 194 30.90 14.24 14.24
CA LYS A 194 29.84 13.65 15.05
C LYS A 194 30.18 12.24 15.46
N SER A 195 29.55 11.80 16.54
CA SER A 195 29.58 10.42 17.02
C SER A 195 28.21 10.12 17.62
N PHE A 196 27.72 8.92 17.37
CA PHE A 196 26.45 8.44 17.89
C PHE A 196 26.69 7.20 18.74
N ASP A 197 25.79 6.98 19.70
CA ASP A 197 25.75 5.75 20.47
C ASP A 197 25.40 4.55 19.57
N ALA A 198 25.88 3.36 19.96
CA ALA A 198 25.67 2.12 19.22
C ALA A 198 24.19 1.81 18.97
N GLU A 199 23.30 2.07 19.94
CA GLU A 199 21.86 1.81 19.78
C GLU A 199 21.20 2.77 18.78
N ILE A 200 21.67 4.02 18.72
CA ILE A 200 21.21 5.00 17.73
C ILE A 200 21.68 4.58 16.34
N VAL A 201 22.94 4.15 16.22
CA VAL A 201 23.50 3.67 14.95
C VAL A 201 22.74 2.44 14.46
N GLU A 202 22.47 1.48 15.33
CA GLU A 202 21.72 0.27 15.01
C GLU A 202 20.29 0.59 14.54
N PHE A 203 19.57 1.47 15.26
CA PHE A 203 18.22 1.87 14.88
C PHE A 203 18.18 2.59 13.52
N VAL A 204 19.08 3.55 13.29
CA VAL A 204 19.13 4.29 12.02
C VAL A 204 19.54 3.37 10.87
N ALA A 205 20.46 2.43 11.12
CA ALA A 205 20.89 1.45 10.14
C ALA A 205 19.76 0.47 9.76
N ASP A 206 18.94 0.03 10.72
CA ASP A 206 17.76 -0.79 10.46
C ASP A 206 16.71 -0.03 9.63
N LYS A 207 16.49 1.25 9.93
CA LYS A 207 15.59 2.11 9.14
C LYS A 207 16.09 2.31 7.71
N LEU A 208 17.39 2.56 7.53
CA LEU A 208 18.01 2.63 6.20
C LEU A 208 17.86 1.30 5.45
N TYR A 209 18.15 0.18 6.12
CA TYR A 209 18.01 -1.16 5.56
C TYR A 209 16.58 -1.46 5.07
N THR A 210 15.58 -1.13 5.88
CA THR A 210 14.17 -1.44 5.59
C THR A 210 13.48 -0.45 4.65
N THR A 211 13.98 0.78 4.55
CA THR A 211 13.26 1.88 3.87
C THR A 211 13.99 2.37 2.60
N PHE A 212 15.28 2.05 2.41
CA PHE A 212 16.09 2.57 1.30
C PHE A 212 15.46 2.30 -0.08
N PRO A 213 15.00 1.09 -0.44
CA PRO A 213 14.47 0.86 -1.78
C PRO A 213 13.19 1.63 -2.07
N LYS A 214 12.34 1.81 -1.06
CA LYS A 214 11.16 2.68 -1.15
C LYS A 214 11.54 4.14 -1.33
N ALA A 215 12.41 4.67 -0.47
CA ALA A 215 12.85 6.06 -0.55
C ALA A 215 13.58 6.36 -1.87
N TYR A 216 14.37 5.40 -2.35
CA TYR A 216 15.05 5.48 -3.64
C TYR A 216 14.03 5.60 -4.76
N ARG A 217 13.02 4.72 -4.80
CA ARG A 217 11.92 4.81 -5.76
C ARG A 217 11.19 6.16 -5.70
N GLU A 218 10.89 6.68 -4.51
CA GLU A 218 10.26 8.00 -4.36
C GLU A 218 11.11 9.14 -4.93
N VAL A 219 12.42 9.13 -4.70
CA VAL A 219 13.34 10.10 -5.30
C VAL A 219 13.28 10.04 -6.83
N LEU A 220 13.26 8.83 -7.39
CA LEU A 220 13.11 8.62 -8.83
C LEU A 220 11.76 9.14 -9.37
N LYS A 221 10.66 9.00 -8.62
CA LYS A 221 9.34 9.55 -8.98
C LYS A 221 9.31 11.07 -9.00
N LEU A 222 9.96 11.72 -8.03
CA LEU A 222 9.91 13.18 -7.89
C LEU A 222 10.51 13.94 -9.07
N ASP A 223 11.51 13.38 -9.75
CA ASP A 223 12.05 13.94 -10.99
C ASP A 223 11.08 13.78 -12.18
N ALA A 224 10.40 12.63 -12.25
CA ALA A 224 9.41 12.36 -13.28
C ALA A 224 8.17 13.26 -13.23
N ALA A 225 7.70 13.58 -12.03
CA ALA A 225 6.62 14.55 -11.82
C ALA A 225 6.97 15.97 -12.34
N LYS A 226 8.26 16.25 -12.59
CA LYS A 226 8.77 17.52 -13.12
C LYS A 226 9.16 17.43 -14.60
N GLY A 227 8.73 16.39 -15.32
CA GLY A 227 9.06 16.16 -16.72
C GLY A 227 10.17 15.12 -16.95
N GLY A 228 10.80 14.63 -15.87
CA GLY A 228 11.59 13.40 -15.86
C GLY A 228 12.84 13.37 -16.72
N GLU A 229 13.39 14.51 -17.14
CA GLU A 229 14.49 14.52 -18.10
C GLU A 229 15.74 13.80 -17.59
N LYS A 230 16.12 14.01 -16.32
CA LYS A 230 17.33 13.40 -15.74
C LYS A 230 17.11 11.93 -15.42
N PHE A 231 15.96 11.61 -14.84
CA PHE A 231 15.59 10.25 -14.52
C PHE A 231 15.36 9.39 -15.77
N ALA A 232 14.67 9.91 -16.78
CA ALA A 232 14.48 9.22 -18.06
C ALA A 232 15.81 9.03 -18.79
N ALA A 233 16.70 10.02 -18.78
CA ALA A 233 18.05 9.87 -19.33
C ALA A 233 18.86 8.80 -18.60
N MET A 234 18.82 8.77 -17.26
CA MET A 234 19.46 7.74 -16.44
C MET A 234 18.89 6.35 -16.75
N LEU A 235 17.56 6.19 -16.81
CA LEU A 235 16.92 4.92 -17.13
C LEU A 235 17.20 4.46 -18.56
N LEU A 236 17.21 5.37 -19.55
CA LEU A 236 17.60 5.05 -20.93
C LEU A 236 19.03 4.51 -20.98
N ASN A 237 19.94 5.15 -20.26
CA ASN A 237 21.33 4.72 -20.17
C ASN A 237 21.44 3.32 -19.53
N LEU A 238 20.80 3.11 -18.38
CA LEU A 238 20.78 1.80 -17.69
C LEU A 238 20.13 0.70 -18.54
N HIS A 239 19.08 1.02 -19.26
CA HIS A 239 18.40 0.12 -20.18
C HIS A 239 19.30 -0.30 -21.36
N GLN A 240 20.01 0.64 -21.96
CA GLN A 240 20.97 0.36 -23.04
C GLN A 240 22.13 -0.51 -22.56
N ILE A 241 22.62 -0.27 -21.35
CA ILE A 241 23.65 -1.12 -20.72
C ILE A 241 23.10 -2.54 -20.55
N ALA A 242 21.92 -2.69 -19.94
CA ALA A 242 21.30 -3.99 -19.72
C ALA A 242 21.04 -4.77 -21.03
N LEU A 243 20.58 -4.10 -22.09
CA LEU A 243 20.40 -4.70 -23.41
C LEU A 243 21.71 -5.20 -24.01
N THR A 244 22.79 -4.43 -23.86
CA THR A 244 24.12 -4.82 -24.34
C THR A 244 24.61 -6.06 -23.60
N GLU A 245 24.46 -6.09 -22.27
CA GLU A 245 24.85 -7.26 -21.47
C GLU A 245 24.02 -8.51 -21.81
N LEU A 246 22.72 -8.35 -22.07
CA LEU A 246 21.86 -9.46 -22.49
C LEU A 246 22.26 -10.04 -23.86
N ARG A 247 22.65 -9.19 -24.81
CA ARG A 247 23.18 -9.63 -26.12
C ARG A 247 24.49 -10.39 -25.96
N ASP A 248 25.40 -9.90 -25.12
CA ASP A 248 26.67 -10.56 -24.83
C ASP A 248 26.49 -11.91 -24.14
N LEU A 249 25.40 -12.09 -23.39
CA LEU A 249 25.01 -13.36 -22.78
C LEU A 249 24.37 -14.35 -23.77
N GLY A 250 24.28 -13.99 -25.05
CA GLY A 250 23.86 -14.89 -26.13
C GLY A 250 22.37 -14.83 -26.47
N LEU A 251 21.61 -13.83 -25.98
CA LEU A 251 20.31 -13.53 -26.59
C LEU A 251 20.54 -13.05 -28.03
N GLN A 252 20.26 -13.92 -28.99
CA GLN A 252 20.13 -13.52 -30.40
C GLN A 252 18.80 -12.77 -30.61
N ASN A 253 18.54 -12.26 -31.83
CA ASN A 253 17.36 -11.49 -32.27
C ASN A 253 16.02 -12.24 -32.08
N GLY A 254 15.70 -12.64 -30.86
CA GLY A 254 14.46 -13.27 -30.45
C GLY A 254 13.43 -12.22 -30.02
N GLU A 255 12.19 -12.66 -29.94
CA GLU A 255 11.02 -11.82 -29.65
C GLU A 255 11.15 -11.02 -28.35
N ILE A 256 11.84 -11.58 -27.33
CA ILE A 256 12.09 -10.92 -26.05
C ILE A 256 13.07 -9.75 -26.18
N LEU A 257 14.14 -9.91 -26.97
CA LEU A 257 15.12 -8.85 -27.19
C LEU A 257 14.49 -7.70 -27.99
N GLN A 258 13.70 -8.00 -29.02
CA GLN A 258 12.94 -7.00 -29.77
C GLN A 258 11.93 -6.24 -28.88
N LYS A 259 11.28 -6.94 -27.93
CA LYS A 259 10.36 -6.31 -26.96
C LYS A 259 11.09 -5.40 -25.98
N LEU A 260 12.25 -5.80 -25.49
CA LEU A 260 13.07 -4.96 -24.63
C LEU A 260 13.61 -3.75 -25.38
N GLU A 261 14.09 -3.92 -26.62
CA GLU A 261 14.51 -2.82 -27.51
C GLU A 261 13.36 -1.85 -27.82
N ALA A 262 12.13 -2.35 -27.93
CA ALA A 262 10.94 -1.53 -28.17
C ALA A 262 10.55 -0.64 -26.97
N VAL A 263 11.21 -0.75 -25.81
CA VAL A 263 11.02 0.14 -24.63
C VAL A 263 12.03 1.30 -24.61
N ALA A 264 12.92 1.38 -25.61
CA ALA A 264 14.08 2.29 -25.60
C ALA A 264 13.80 3.76 -25.98
N THR A 265 12.55 4.24 -25.97
CA THR A 265 12.27 5.68 -26.21
C THR A 265 11.91 6.43 -24.93
N GLN A 266 12.38 7.67 -24.81
CA GLN A 266 12.08 8.56 -23.66
C GLN A 266 10.58 8.64 -23.39
N GLN A 267 9.75 8.65 -24.43
CA GLN A 267 8.29 8.70 -24.33
C GLN A 267 7.69 7.40 -23.77
N GLN A 268 8.23 6.24 -24.12
CA GLN A 268 7.79 4.95 -23.59
C GLN A 268 8.25 4.73 -22.16
N ILE A 269 9.46 5.17 -21.80
CA ILE A 269 9.93 5.14 -20.41
C ILE A 269 9.05 6.06 -19.56
N CYS A 270 8.73 7.27 -20.02
CA CYS A 270 7.75 8.13 -19.33
C CYS A 270 6.34 7.50 -19.26
N GLN A 271 5.90 6.70 -20.24
CA GLN A 271 4.62 5.97 -20.17
C GLN A 271 4.64 4.78 -19.20
N VAL A 272 5.76 4.04 -19.13
CA VAL A 272 5.99 3.03 -18.09
C VAL A 272 5.92 3.70 -16.72
N MET A 273 6.43 4.92 -16.59
CA MET A 273 6.34 5.71 -15.37
C MET A 273 4.94 6.18 -15.04
N VAL A 274 4.16 6.69 -15.99
CA VAL A 274 2.73 7.00 -15.78
C VAL A 274 1.96 5.74 -15.38
N LYS A 275 2.37 4.55 -15.85
CA LYS A 275 1.80 3.27 -15.41
C LYS A 275 2.28 2.86 -14.02
N LEU A 276 3.54 3.10 -13.64
CA LEU A 276 4.04 2.88 -12.28
C LEU A 276 3.38 3.86 -11.29
N GLU A 277 3.18 5.11 -11.70
CA GLU A 277 2.27 6.06 -11.05
C GLU A 277 0.86 5.50 -11.00
N ALA A 278 0.27 5.01 -12.07
CA ALA A 278 -1.11 4.49 -12.04
C ALA A 278 -1.27 3.20 -11.21
N ILE A 279 -0.21 2.38 -11.11
CA ILE A 279 -0.15 1.17 -10.28
C ILE A 279 0.02 1.52 -8.79
N GLU A 280 0.68 2.64 -8.45
CA GLU A 280 0.87 3.08 -7.05
C GLU A 280 -0.09 4.17 -6.56
N ILE A 281 -0.47 5.13 -7.39
CA ILE A 281 -1.39 6.24 -7.10
C ILE A 281 -2.82 5.73 -6.84
N GLY A 282 -3.13 4.49 -7.26
CA GLY A 282 -4.47 3.96 -7.07
C GLY A 282 -4.78 3.44 -5.65
N ILE A 283 -3.96 2.53 -5.08
CA ILE A 283 -4.52 1.56 -4.12
C ILE A 283 -3.58 1.10 -2.99
N ARG A 284 -2.26 1.05 -3.16
CA ARG A 284 -1.44 0.18 -2.28
C ARG A 284 -0.63 0.87 -1.17
N ASP A 285 -0.12 2.10 -1.31
CA ASP A 285 0.74 2.68 -0.26
C ASP A 285 -0.05 3.42 0.86
N ASP A 286 -1.20 4.01 0.52
CA ASP A 286 -1.93 4.89 1.44
C ASP A 286 -2.76 4.14 2.49
N LEU A 287 -3.43 3.06 2.10
CA LEU A 287 -4.21 2.25 3.05
C LEU A 287 -3.33 1.35 3.92
N ALA A 288 -2.11 1.01 3.48
CA ALA A 288 -1.16 0.26 4.29
C ALA A 288 -0.69 1.09 5.49
N GLN A 289 -0.42 2.38 5.31
CA GLN A 289 -0.08 3.29 6.41
C GLN A 289 -1.25 3.46 7.38
N ILE A 290 -2.47 3.67 6.85
CA ILE A 290 -3.69 3.73 7.65
C ILE A 290 -3.92 2.41 8.39
N GLN A 291 -3.69 1.28 7.74
CA GLN A 291 -3.80 -0.05 8.34
C GLN A 291 -2.82 -0.18 9.50
N ASN A 292 -1.55 0.16 9.29
CA ASN A 292 -0.53 0.13 10.36
C ASN A 292 -0.92 1.02 11.54
N LEU A 293 -1.53 2.18 11.28
CA LEU A 293 -2.02 3.08 12.32
C LEU A 293 -3.19 2.45 13.08
N LEU A 294 -4.22 1.96 12.37
CA LEU A 294 -5.38 1.30 12.97
C LEU A 294 -5.00 0.04 13.75
N GLU A 295 -3.99 -0.71 13.28
CA GLU A 295 -3.49 -1.92 13.94
C GLU A 295 -2.87 -1.64 15.32
N ARG A 296 -2.35 -0.43 15.56
CA ARG A 296 -1.84 -0.04 16.89
C ARG A 296 -2.93 -0.03 17.96
N PHE A 297 -4.18 0.23 17.55
CA PHE A 297 -5.31 0.33 18.48
C PHE A 297 -5.90 -1.02 18.88
N ILE A 298 -5.76 -2.05 18.06
CA ILE A 298 -6.31 -3.38 18.32
C ILE A 298 -5.28 -4.30 18.99
N ASP A 299 -5.77 -5.32 19.71
CA ASP A 299 -4.91 -6.35 20.27
C ASP A 299 -4.57 -7.40 19.21
N THR A 300 -3.36 -7.36 18.67
CA THR A 300 -2.89 -8.30 17.65
C THR A 300 -2.63 -9.70 18.21
N GLY A 301 -2.51 -9.86 19.54
CA GLY A 301 -2.37 -11.13 20.22
C GLY A 301 -3.69 -11.91 20.37
N THR A 302 -4.84 -11.24 20.18
CA THR A 302 -6.15 -11.91 20.21
C THR A 302 -6.53 -12.57 18.88
N PRO A 303 -7.25 -13.71 18.92
CA PRO A 303 -7.84 -14.33 17.74
C PRO A 303 -8.79 -13.37 17.00
N ARG A 304 -8.99 -13.61 15.71
CA ARG A 304 -10.02 -12.89 14.92
C ARG A 304 -11.39 -13.14 15.54
N LEU A 305 -12.24 -12.12 15.57
CA LEU A 305 -13.60 -12.29 16.07
C LEU A 305 -14.41 -13.12 15.06
N PRO A 306 -15.29 -14.01 15.52
CA PRO A 306 -16.10 -14.85 14.64
C PRO A 306 -17.09 -13.97 13.87
N LEU A 307 -16.96 -13.93 12.56
CA LEU A 307 -17.80 -13.09 11.72
C LEU A 307 -18.97 -13.91 11.17
N PRO A 308 -20.24 -13.44 11.26
CA PRO A 308 -21.37 -14.13 10.64
C PRO A 308 -21.20 -14.24 9.12
N TYR A 309 -21.74 -15.29 8.53
CA TYR A 309 -21.64 -15.55 7.09
C TYR A 309 -22.25 -14.42 6.24
N GLU A 310 -23.33 -13.81 6.72
CA GLU A 310 -24.00 -12.68 6.08
C GLU A 310 -23.07 -11.45 6.04
N CYS A 311 -22.36 -11.19 7.15
CA CYS A 311 -21.36 -10.12 7.22
C CYS A 311 -20.17 -10.41 6.29
N GLU A 312 -19.69 -11.65 6.22
CA GLU A 312 -18.61 -12.04 5.29
C GLU A 312 -19.01 -11.82 3.84
N THR A 313 -20.24 -12.20 3.48
CA THR A 313 -20.78 -12.04 2.12
C THR A 313 -20.89 -10.56 1.75
N ILE A 314 -21.42 -9.73 2.66
CA ILE A 314 -21.49 -8.28 2.47
C ILE A 314 -20.08 -7.70 2.33
N ILE A 315 -19.13 -8.07 3.19
CA ILE A 315 -17.76 -7.56 3.12
C ILE A 315 -17.10 -7.93 1.79
N ALA A 316 -17.22 -9.19 1.36
CA ALA A 316 -16.66 -9.64 0.09
C ALA A 316 -17.24 -8.87 -1.10
N ASP A 317 -18.58 -8.71 -1.15
CA ASP A 317 -19.25 -7.96 -2.21
C ASP A 317 -18.87 -6.47 -2.21
N ARG A 318 -18.95 -5.82 -1.04
CA ARG A 318 -18.81 -4.37 -0.93
C ARG A 318 -17.37 -3.89 -1.04
N THR A 319 -16.40 -4.79 -0.88
CA THR A 319 -14.97 -4.49 -1.04
C THR A 319 -14.39 -4.92 -2.38
N GLN A 320 -15.21 -5.55 -3.25
CA GLN A 320 -14.81 -5.84 -4.62
C GLN A 320 -14.43 -4.55 -5.34
N ASP A 321 -13.23 -4.54 -5.94
CA ASP A 321 -12.65 -3.38 -6.62
C ASP A 321 -12.50 -2.11 -5.78
N PHE A 322 -12.64 -2.17 -4.45
CA PHE A 322 -12.55 -1.00 -3.56
C PHE A 322 -11.27 -0.20 -3.81
N THR A 323 -11.39 1.13 -3.77
CA THR A 323 -10.28 2.06 -3.92
C THR A 323 -10.53 3.33 -3.10
N GLY A 324 -9.46 4.04 -2.76
CA GLY A 324 -9.52 5.36 -2.14
C GLY A 324 -10.01 5.41 -0.70
N ARG A 325 -10.70 6.52 -0.35
CA ARG A 325 -11.34 6.80 0.95
C ARG A 325 -10.39 6.98 2.13
N ARG A 326 -9.11 7.27 1.87
CA ARG A 326 -8.07 7.47 2.89
C ARG A 326 -8.48 8.50 3.95
N PHE A 327 -9.01 9.64 3.52
CA PHE A 327 -9.39 10.75 4.40
C PHE A 327 -10.44 10.34 5.45
N VAL A 328 -11.34 9.39 5.13
CA VAL A 328 -12.32 8.86 6.07
C VAL A 328 -11.66 7.99 7.13
N PHE A 329 -10.76 7.09 6.71
CA PHE A 329 -10.05 6.23 7.66
C PHE A 329 -9.06 7.01 8.53
N ALA A 330 -8.45 8.07 7.99
CA ALA A 330 -7.62 9.01 8.77
C ALA A 330 -8.46 9.70 9.85
N ALA A 331 -9.67 10.16 9.54
CA ALA A 331 -10.57 10.76 10.51
C ALA A 331 -11.03 9.75 11.58
N ILE A 332 -11.25 8.48 11.22
CA ILE A 332 -11.54 7.40 12.18
C ILE A 332 -10.33 7.18 13.09
N ALA A 333 -9.12 7.11 12.53
CA ALA A 333 -7.89 6.95 13.30
C ALA A 333 -7.68 8.11 14.30
N GLU A 334 -7.87 9.34 13.86
CA GLU A 334 -7.80 10.54 14.70
C GLU A 334 -8.86 10.51 15.81
N PHE A 335 -10.11 10.16 15.47
CA PHE A 335 -11.18 9.99 16.44
C PHE A 335 -10.81 8.97 17.51
N LEU A 336 -10.28 7.81 17.10
CA LEU A 336 -9.82 6.78 18.04
C LEU A 336 -8.69 7.34 18.92
N GLN A 337 -7.74 8.09 18.36
CA GLN A 337 -6.58 8.61 19.10
C GLN A 337 -6.95 9.67 20.14
N ASN A 338 -7.84 10.61 19.77
CA ASN A 338 -8.10 11.82 20.55
C ASN A 338 -9.23 11.66 21.57
N ASN A 339 -10.03 10.61 21.46
CA ASN A 339 -11.12 10.33 22.39
C ASN A 339 -10.77 9.14 23.27
N ARG A 340 -11.30 9.11 24.51
CA ARG A 340 -11.18 7.92 25.38
C ARG A 340 -12.17 6.82 25.04
N LYS A 341 -13.28 7.18 24.39
CA LYS A 341 -14.42 6.35 24.01
C LYS A 341 -15.38 7.20 23.17
N GLY A 342 -16.31 6.58 22.45
CA GLY A 342 -17.42 7.32 21.83
C GLY A 342 -18.02 6.68 20.59
N TYR A 343 -18.91 7.45 19.95
CA TYR A 343 -19.56 7.13 18.69
C TYR A 343 -19.04 8.03 17.57
N PHE A 344 -18.55 7.42 16.49
CA PHE A 344 -18.23 8.08 15.22
C PHE A 344 -19.29 7.70 14.20
N VAL A 345 -19.99 8.70 13.65
CA VAL A 345 -21.09 8.51 12.71
C VAL A 345 -20.66 8.94 11.31
N LEU A 346 -20.43 7.97 10.43
CA LEU A 346 -20.26 8.20 9.00
C LEU A 346 -21.62 8.48 8.36
N GLU A 347 -21.87 9.74 8.04
CA GLU A 347 -23.09 10.20 7.38
C GLU A 347 -22.83 10.51 5.91
N ALA A 348 -23.74 10.08 5.03
CA ALA A 348 -23.69 10.40 3.59
C ALA A 348 -25.03 10.06 2.92
N ASP A 349 -25.23 10.57 1.72
CA ASP A 349 -26.36 10.19 0.87
C ASP A 349 -26.30 8.70 0.41
N PRO A 350 -27.44 8.13 -0.05
CA PRO A 350 -27.47 6.80 -0.65
C PRO A 350 -26.51 6.66 -1.83
N GLY A 351 -25.84 5.51 -1.94
CA GLY A 351 -24.99 5.17 -3.09
C GLY A 351 -23.57 5.76 -3.09
N VAL A 352 -23.22 6.63 -2.12
CA VAL A 352 -21.87 7.23 -2.02
C VAL A 352 -20.80 6.22 -1.56
N GLY A 353 -21.19 5.10 -0.97
CA GLY A 353 -20.27 4.00 -0.62
C GLY A 353 -20.00 3.81 0.88
N LYS A 354 -20.89 4.26 1.76
CA LYS A 354 -20.79 4.05 3.23
C LYS A 354 -20.54 2.58 3.59
N SER A 355 -21.38 1.66 3.13
CA SER A 355 -21.24 0.23 3.42
C SER A 355 -19.91 -0.35 2.95
N SER A 356 -19.38 0.13 1.82
CA SER A 356 -18.06 -0.24 1.32
C SER A 356 -16.94 0.26 2.23
N ILE A 357 -17.04 1.48 2.74
CA ILE A 357 -16.08 2.03 3.73
C ILE A 357 -16.13 1.21 5.02
N MET A 358 -17.33 0.91 5.54
CA MET A 358 -17.51 0.11 6.75
C MET A 358 -16.94 -1.30 6.58
N ALA A 359 -17.24 -1.96 5.46
CA ALA A 359 -16.68 -3.28 5.12
C ALA A 359 -15.16 -3.25 5.00
N LYS A 360 -14.60 -2.23 4.34
CA LYS A 360 -13.14 -2.08 4.23
C LYS A 360 -12.50 -1.81 5.59
N LEU A 361 -13.12 -1.04 6.48
CA LEU A 361 -12.63 -0.83 7.84
C LEU A 361 -12.49 -2.16 8.60
N VAL A 362 -13.47 -3.05 8.50
CA VAL A 362 -13.39 -4.39 9.13
C VAL A 362 -12.18 -5.18 8.62
N LEU A 363 -11.87 -5.08 7.32
CA LEU A 363 -10.68 -5.71 6.73
C LEU A 363 -9.38 -5.06 7.20
N LEU A 364 -9.32 -3.72 7.27
CA LEU A 364 -8.15 -2.98 7.76
C LEU A 364 -7.86 -3.30 9.24
N LEU A 365 -8.90 -3.56 10.03
CA LEU A 365 -8.79 -4.02 11.41
C LEU A 365 -8.49 -5.53 11.52
N LYS A 366 -8.15 -6.22 10.42
CA LYS A 366 -7.84 -7.66 10.35
C LYS A 366 -8.92 -8.54 11.00
N ARG A 367 -10.19 -8.12 10.92
CA ARG A 367 -11.35 -8.78 11.57
C ARG A 367 -11.19 -8.90 13.10
N ARG A 368 -10.50 -7.95 13.73
CA ARG A 368 -10.38 -7.83 15.19
C ARG A 368 -11.27 -6.73 15.76
N CYS A 369 -12.45 -6.58 15.16
CA CYS A 369 -13.51 -5.69 15.61
C CYS A 369 -14.82 -6.47 15.59
N VAL A 370 -15.79 -6.03 16.39
CA VAL A 370 -17.16 -6.51 16.24
C VAL A 370 -17.73 -5.89 14.97
N ALA A 371 -18.38 -6.67 14.12
CA ALA A 371 -18.99 -6.16 12.89
C ALA A 371 -20.45 -6.60 12.76
N HIS A 372 -21.32 -5.64 12.42
CA HIS A 372 -22.73 -5.88 12.13
C HIS A 372 -23.18 -5.00 10.96
N PHE A 373 -23.89 -5.60 10.00
CA PHE A 373 -24.42 -4.89 8.84
C PHE A 373 -25.93 -5.04 8.84
N ASN A 374 -26.65 -3.94 9.08
CA ASN A 374 -28.09 -3.92 8.89
C ASN A 374 -28.39 -3.98 7.38
N SER A 375 -29.44 -4.69 7.02
CA SER A 375 -29.85 -4.84 5.64
C SER A 375 -31.34 -5.12 5.54
N GLN A 376 -32.10 -4.15 5.04
CA GLN A 376 -33.52 -4.27 4.79
C GLN A 376 -33.83 -5.37 3.78
N SER A 377 -33.01 -5.49 2.73
CA SER A 377 -33.19 -6.52 1.69
C SER A 377 -32.92 -7.95 2.18
N GLN A 378 -32.11 -8.10 3.23
CA GLN A 378 -31.84 -9.40 3.88
C GLN A 378 -32.66 -9.61 5.15
N GLY A 379 -33.52 -8.66 5.54
CA GLY A 379 -34.33 -8.74 6.76
C GLY A 379 -33.52 -8.61 8.06
N ILE A 380 -32.32 -8.06 8.00
CA ILE A 380 -31.47 -7.75 9.17
C ILE A 380 -31.79 -6.31 9.61
N VAL A 381 -32.92 -6.15 10.27
CA VAL A 381 -33.51 -4.83 10.60
C VAL A 381 -33.89 -4.68 12.07
N ARG A 382 -33.66 -5.72 12.90
CA ARG A 382 -34.13 -5.79 14.28
C ARG A 382 -32.98 -5.63 15.28
N ALA A 383 -33.25 -4.95 16.38
CA ALA A 383 -32.27 -4.75 17.45
C ALA A 383 -31.80 -6.07 18.07
N GLU A 384 -32.67 -7.07 18.16
CA GLU A 384 -32.35 -8.40 18.67
C GLU A 384 -31.28 -9.10 17.84
N GLN A 385 -31.30 -8.94 16.52
CA GLN A 385 -30.30 -9.51 15.60
C GLN A 385 -28.92 -8.86 15.81
N PHE A 386 -28.90 -7.54 16.06
CA PHE A 386 -27.67 -6.84 16.43
C PHE A 386 -27.13 -7.33 17.78
N LEU A 387 -27.97 -7.34 18.81
CA LEU A 387 -27.58 -7.73 20.15
C LEU A 387 -27.06 -9.17 20.20
N GLU A 388 -27.75 -10.11 19.55
CA GLU A 388 -27.32 -11.50 19.44
C GLU A 388 -25.95 -11.62 18.77
N ASN A 389 -25.77 -10.96 17.62
CA ASN A 389 -24.52 -10.98 16.88
C ASN A 389 -23.36 -10.35 17.69
N ALA A 390 -23.54 -9.12 18.17
CA ALA A 390 -22.50 -8.38 18.88
C ALA A 390 -22.09 -9.09 20.18
N CYS A 391 -23.06 -9.55 20.98
CA CYS A 391 -22.77 -10.27 22.22
C CYS A 391 -22.04 -11.60 21.94
N THR A 392 -22.44 -12.33 20.90
CA THR A 392 -21.77 -13.58 20.50
C THR A 392 -20.33 -13.34 20.09
N GLN A 393 -20.06 -12.29 19.31
CA GLN A 393 -18.72 -11.88 18.91
C GLN A 393 -17.84 -11.52 20.11
N LEU A 394 -18.38 -10.75 21.06
CA LEU A 394 -17.65 -10.36 22.27
C LEU A 394 -17.35 -11.56 23.17
N ILE A 395 -18.35 -12.41 23.45
CA ILE A 395 -18.19 -13.59 24.30
C ILE A 395 -17.13 -14.53 23.74
N ARG A 396 -17.21 -14.86 22.45
CA ARG A 396 -16.27 -15.78 21.80
C ARG A 396 -14.89 -15.16 21.59
N GLY A 397 -14.84 -13.91 21.12
CA GLY A 397 -13.60 -13.20 20.82
C GLY A 397 -12.73 -12.94 22.05
N TYR A 398 -13.35 -12.63 23.19
CA TYR A 398 -12.65 -12.31 24.44
C TYR A 398 -12.74 -13.41 25.51
N GLN A 399 -13.19 -14.60 25.10
CA GLN A 399 -13.30 -15.81 25.94
C GLN A 399 -13.98 -15.51 27.29
N LEU A 400 -15.14 -14.85 27.23
CA LEU A 400 -15.92 -14.53 28.43
C LEU A 400 -16.64 -15.78 28.94
N ASN A 401 -16.88 -15.86 30.26
CA ASN A 401 -17.44 -17.07 30.89
C ASN A 401 -18.97 -17.15 30.73
N TYR A 402 -19.42 -17.30 29.48
CA TYR A 402 -20.82 -17.48 29.12
C TYR A 402 -20.94 -18.70 28.19
N PRO A 403 -21.39 -19.86 28.70
CA PRO A 403 -21.48 -21.08 27.89
C PRO A 403 -22.51 -20.95 26.76
N GLN A 404 -23.56 -20.17 26.97
CA GLN A 404 -24.57 -19.78 25.99
C GLN A 404 -25.01 -18.34 26.24
N LEU A 405 -25.62 -17.73 25.23
CA LEU A 405 -26.19 -16.40 25.36
C LEU A 405 -27.40 -16.45 26.30
N PRO A 406 -27.48 -15.61 27.36
CA PRO A 406 -28.63 -15.59 28.26
C PRO A 406 -29.94 -15.28 27.54
N GLU A 407 -31.06 -15.85 27.99
CA GLU A 407 -32.39 -15.65 27.36
C GLU A 407 -32.85 -14.19 27.31
N ASN A 408 -32.36 -13.34 28.22
CA ASN A 408 -32.67 -11.92 28.26
C ASN A 408 -31.63 -11.03 27.54
N ALA A 409 -30.60 -11.60 26.93
CA ALA A 409 -29.49 -10.85 26.33
C ALA A 409 -29.88 -9.91 25.20
N THR A 410 -30.99 -10.21 24.51
CA THR A 410 -31.49 -9.47 23.36
C THR A 410 -32.70 -8.59 23.67
N ARG A 411 -33.19 -8.59 24.92
CA ARG A 411 -34.39 -7.83 25.31
C ARG A 411 -34.15 -6.31 25.31
N ASP A 412 -32.94 -5.90 25.68
CA ASP A 412 -32.52 -4.52 25.82
C ASP A 412 -30.98 -4.39 25.72
N GLY A 413 -30.44 -3.18 25.91
CA GLY A 413 -29.00 -2.91 25.86
C GLY A 413 -28.21 -3.21 27.13
N ASN A 414 -28.83 -3.72 28.20
CA ASN A 414 -28.16 -3.89 29.50
C ASN A 414 -27.10 -5.00 29.45
N PHE A 415 -27.41 -6.12 28.79
CA PHE A 415 -26.46 -7.22 28.69
C PHE A 415 -25.26 -6.85 27.82
N LEU A 416 -25.48 -6.18 26.68
CA LEU A 416 -24.41 -5.61 25.87
C LEU A 416 -23.53 -4.67 26.72
N SER A 417 -24.13 -3.73 27.45
CA SER A 417 -23.40 -2.78 28.31
C SER A 417 -22.50 -3.49 29.34
N ARG A 418 -22.99 -4.59 29.94
CA ARG A 418 -22.20 -5.42 30.84
C ARG A 418 -21.01 -6.06 30.12
N LEU A 419 -21.21 -6.68 28.95
CA LEU A 419 -20.12 -7.28 28.18
C LEU A 419 -19.07 -6.25 27.77
N LEU A 420 -19.48 -5.05 27.37
CA LEU A 420 -18.55 -3.96 27.04
C LEU A 420 -17.67 -3.61 28.25
N GLY A 421 -18.24 -3.57 29.46
CA GLY A 421 -17.48 -3.33 30.69
C GLY A 421 -16.49 -4.46 31.01
N GLU A 422 -16.92 -5.72 30.88
CA GLU A 422 -16.06 -6.89 31.09
C GLU A 422 -14.89 -6.94 30.09
N VAL A 423 -15.15 -6.61 28.81
CA VAL A 423 -14.11 -6.57 27.78
C VAL A 423 -13.17 -5.38 28.01
N SER A 424 -13.71 -4.19 28.27
CA SER A 424 -12.92 -2.98 28.55
C SER A 424 -11.89 -3.20 29.67
N ALA A 425 -12.30 -3.89 30.75
CA ALA A 425 -11.42 -4.23 31.86
C ALA A 425 -10.23 -5.15 31.47
N LYS A 426 -10.33 -5.88 30.35
CA LYS A 426 -9.27 -6.78 29.84
C LYS A 426 -8.33 -6.13 28.81
N LEU A 427 -8.69 -5.00 28.20
CA LEU A 427 -8.00 -4.46 27.03
C LEU A 427 -6.69 -3.72 27.33
N GLY A 428 -6.45 -3.30 28.58
CA GLY A 428 -5.32 -2.43 28.91
C GLY A 428 -5.35 -1.13 28.09
N SER A 429 -4.34 -0.89 27.25
CA SER A 429 -4.25 0.26 26.35
C SER A 429 -4.87 0.04 24.96
N LYS A 430 -5.36 -1.17 24.66
CA LYS A 430 -6.02 -1.50 23.40
C LYS A 430 -7.48 -1.08 23.41
N LYS A 431 -8.08 -1.03 22.21
CA LYS A 431 -9.41 -0.49 21.96
C LYS A 431 -10.34 -1.58 21.42
N LEU A 432 -11.57 -1.61 21.94
CA LEU A 432 -12.67 -2.39 21.38
C LEU A 432 -13.38 -1.51 20.37
N ILE A 433 -13.33 -1.92 19.10
CA ILE A 433 -13.97 -1.22 17.99
C ILE A 433 -15.17 -2.05 17.53
N ILE A 434 -16.32 -1.41 17.42
CA ILE A 434 -17.59 -2.01 17.00
C ILE A 434 -18.06 -1.27 15.75
N VAL A 435 -18.11 -1.96 14.63
CA VAL A 435 -18.48 -1.42 13.32
C VAL A 435 -19.93 -1.81 13.02
N VAL A 436 -20.82 -0.81 12.91
CA VAL A 436 -22.25 -1.04 12.63
C VAL A 436 -22.70 -0.26 11.40
N ASP A 437 -23.01 -0.96 10.32
CA ASP A 437 -23.44 -0.33 9.07
C ASP A 437 -24.96 -0.12 9.02
N ALA A 438 -25.38 0.96 8.37
CA ALA A 438 -26.74 1.26 7.94
C ALA A 438 -27.78 1.34 9.09
N LEU A 439 -27.53 2.19 10.09
CA LEU A 439 -28.49 2.39 11.19
C LEU A 439 -29.86 2.90 10.72
N ASP A 440 -29.92 3.57 9.57
CA ASP A 440 -31.18 4.03 8.97
C ASP A 440 -32.05 2.91 8.38
N GLU A 441 -31.51 1.69 8.23
CA GLU A 441 -32.28 0.52 7.78
C GLU A 441 -32.95 -0.25 8.94
N VAL A 442 -32.70 0.15 10.19
CA VAL A 442 -33.31 -0.46 11.38
C VAL A 442 -34.79 -0.08 11.48
N ASP A 443 -35.65 -1.07 11.71
CA ASP A 443 -37.07 -0.81 11.97
C ASP A 443 -37.29 -0.42 13.44
N LEU A 444 -37.30 0.89 13.68
CA LEU A 444 -37.49 1.47 15.01
C LEU A 444 -38.85 1.13 15.65
N ASN A 445 -39.84 0.66 14.88
CA ASN A 445 -41.14 0.27 15.42
C ASN A 445 -41.09 -1.09 16.14
N LEU A 446 -40.04 -1.88 15.89
CA LEU A 446 -39.85 -3.20 16.49
C LEU A 446 -39.05 -3.16 17.80
N GLN A 447 -38.52 -1.99 18.19
CA GLN A 447 -37.81 -1.79 19.45
C GLN A 447 -38.64 -0.96 20.45
N GLY A 448 -38.24 -1.00 21.72
CA GLY A 448 -38.87 -0.24 22.80
C GLY A 448 -38.90 1.27 22.53
N ARG A 449 -40.02 1.93 22.82
CA ARG A 449 -40.14 3.38 22.62
C ARG A 449 -39.15 4.14 23.51
N GLY A 450 -38.53 5.18 22.95
CA GLY A 450 -37.60 6.05 23.65
C GLY A 450 -36.20 5.48 23.83
N SER A 451 -35.90 4.28 23.30
CA SER A 451 -34.55 3.75 23.26
C SER A 451 -33.74 4.30 22.09
N ASN A 452 -32.42 4.29 22.24
CA ASN A 452 -31.52 4.47 21.11
C ASN A 452 -31.72 3.36 20.08
N VAL A 453 -31.43 3.66 18.81
CA VAL A 453 -31.41 2.67 17.72
C VAL A 453 -30.53 1.48 18.13
N LEU A 454 -31.01 0.26 17.91
CA LEU A 454 -30.34 -1.00 18.30
C LEU A 454 -30.04 -1.14 19.81
N TYR A 455 -30.73 -0.38 20.67
CA TYR A 455 -30.43 -0.26 22.10
C TYR A 455 -28.97 0.12 22.40
N LEU A 456 -28.36 0.95 21.54
CA LEU A 456 -26.99 1.43 21.76
C LEU A 456 -26.86 2.16 23.12
N PRO A 457 -25.84 1.82 23.95
CA PRO A 457 -25.71 2.40 25.29
C PRO A 457 -25.41 3.90 25.30
N ASP A 458 -26.05 4.67 26.18
CA ASP A 458 -25.73 6.10 26.36
C ASP A 458 -24.34 6.33 26.96
N ALA A 459 -23.91 5.44 27.86
CA ALA A 459 -22.62 5.50 28.53
C ALA A 459 -21.75 4.33 28.09
N LEU A 460 -20.58 4.64 27.53
CA LEU A 460 -19.57 3.65 27.17
C LEU A 460 -18.52 3.51 28.27
N PRO A 461 -17.96 2.30 28.48
CA PRO A 461 -16.69 2.12 29.17
C PRO A 461 -15.53 2.77 28.42
N ASP A 462 -14.42 3.01 29.10
CA ASP A 462 -13.22 3.53 28.45
C ASP A 462 -12.68 2.52 27.44
N ASN A 463 -12.03 3.01 26.38
CA ASN A 463 -11.50 2.25 25.26
C ASN A 463 -12.55 1.49 24.41
N VAL A 464 -13.83 1.84 24.51
CA VAL A 464 -14.90 1.30 23.67
C VAL A 464 -15.36 2.34 22.65
N TYR A 465 -15.38 1.95 21.37
CA TYR A 465 -15.70 2.84 20.26
C TYR A 465 -16.70 2.17 19.31
N PHE A 466 -17.71 2.92 18.95
CA PHE A 466 -18.65 2.56 17.89
C PHE A 466 -18.37 3.39 16.65
N ILE A 467 -18.08 2.73 15.54
CA ILE A 467 -18.04 3.35 14.22
C ILE A 467 -19.31 2.92 13.53
N VAL A 468 -20.20 3.87 13.25
CA VAL A 468 -21.52 3.58 12.70
C VAL A 468 -21.77 4.36 11.43
N SER A 469 -22.61 3.85 10.53
CA SER A 469 -23.01 4.58 9.33
C SER A 469 -24.51 4.83 9.30
N LYS A 470 -24.92 5.96 8.73
CA LYS A 470 -26.33 6.27 8.47
C LYS A 470 -26.53 7.22 7.30
N GLN A 471 -27.76 7.31 6.81
CA GLN A 471 -28.22 8.43 5.98
C GLN A 471 -28.40 9.73 6.80
N PRO A 472 -28.54 10.90 6.15
CA PRO A 472 -28.80 12.20 6.80
C PRO A 472 -30.24 12.30 7.36
N LYS A 473 -30.58 11.36 8.24
CA LYS A 473 -31.86 11.28 8.95
C LYS A 473 -31.59 11.32 10.45
N THR A 474 -32.47 11.98 11.19
CA THR A 474 -32.40 11.99 12.66
C THR A 474 -32.75 10.61 13.19
N LEU A 475 -31.86 10.03 13.99
CA LEU A 475 -32.06 8.77 14.71
C LEU A 475 -31.79 9.00 16.20
N PRO A 476 -32.47 8.29 17.11
CA PRO A 476 -32.16 8.34 18.54
C PRO A 476 -30.80 7.68 18.77
N LEU A 477 -29.78 8.50 18.99
CA LEU A 477 -28.40 8.10 19.16
C LEU A 477 -27.80 8.76 20.39
N PRO A 478 -26.86 8.09 21.09
CA PRO A 478 -26.03 8.71 22.12
C PRO A 478 -25.23 9.91 21.59
N ASN A 479 -24.55 10.63 22.49
CA ASN A 479 -23.63 11.69 22.10
C ASN A 479 -22.55 11.14 21.14
N HIS A 480 -22.36 11.82 20.01
CA HIS A 480 -21.57 11.30 18.88
C HIS A 480 -20.86 12.41 18.11
N GLN A 481 -19.79 12.02 17.41
CA GLN A 481 -19.10 12.85 16.42
C GLN A 481 -19.60 12.45 15.03
N VAL A 482 -20.15 13.41 14.28
CA VAL A 482 -20.56 13.19 12.89
C VAL A 482 -19.39 13.46 11.95
N PHE A 483 -19.18 12.56 11.01
CA PHE A 483 -18.34 12.76 9.83
C PHE A 483 -19.26 12.73 8.61
N ASP A 484 -19.55 13.91 8.08
CA ASP A 484 -20.38 14.08 6.89
C ASP A 484 -19.51 13.95 5.63
N LEU A 485 -19.64 12.82 4.95
CA LEU A 485 -18.89 12.50 3.73
C LEU A 485 -19.20 13.49 2.58
N MET A 486 -20.36 14.15 2.61
CA MET A 486 -20.77 15.09 1.57
C MET A 486 -19.93 16.38 1.58
N GLN A 487 -19.25 16.68 2.70
CA GLN A 487 -18.32 17.82 2.82
C GLN A 487 -16.99 17.58 2.09
N TYR A 488 -16.68 16.33 1.73
CA TYR A 488 -15.43 15.92 1.09
C TYR A 488 -15.65 15.58 -0.39
N SER A 489 -16.30 16.50 -1.10
CA SER A 489 -16.70 16.30 -2.50
C SER A 489 -15.51 16.21 -3.46
N ALA A 490 -14.43 16.97 -3.20
CA ALA A 490 -13.22 16.97 -4.01
C ALA A 490 -12.41 15.67 -3.85
N GLU A 491 -12.23 15.22 -2.61
CA GLU A 491 -11.58 13.95 -2.27
C GLU A 491 -12.39 12.77 -2.81
N SER A 492 -13.72 12.83 -2.67
CA SER A 492 -14.60 11.80 -3.25
C SER A 492 -14.51 11.76 -4.77
N LEU A 493 -14.40 12.90 -5.44
CA LEU A 493 -14.24 12.96 -6.89
C LEU A 493 -12.90 12.38 -7.35
N ALA A 494 -11.84 12.61 -6.57
CA ALA A 494 -10.54 11.97 -6.83
C ALA A 494 -10.65 10.44 -6.74
N ASP A 495 -11.26 9.92 -5.67
CA ASP A 495 -11.49 8.48 -5.50
C ASP A 495 -12.36 7.87 -6.63
N VAL A 496 -13.37 8.61 -7.10
CA VAL A 496 -14.23 8.22 -8.22
C VAL A 496 -13.43 8.07 -9.52
N LYS A 497 -12.57 9.04 -9.83
CA LYS A 497 -11.72 8.98 -11.03
C LYS A 497 -10.80 7.77 -10.98
N VAL A 498 -10.17 7.52 -9.83
CA VAL A 498 -9.34 6.32 -9.61
C VAL A 498 -10.15 5.04 -9.78
N TYR A 499 -11.38 4.98 -9.27
CA TYR A 499 -12.23 3.81 -9.42
C TYR A 499 -12.59 3.50 -10.88
N ILE A 500 -13.03 4.52 -11.63
CA ILE A 500 -13.38 4.37 -13.05
C ILE A 500 -12.13 3.99 -13.84
N ASP A 501 -11.01 4.66 -13.58
CA ASP A 501 -9.75 4.37 -14.25
C ASP A 501 -9.31 2.91 -14.03
N LYS A 502 -9.27 2.45 -12.77
CA LYS A 502 -8.97 1.04 -12.45
C LYS A 502 -9.89 0.06 -13.16
N ARG A 503 -11.20 0.31 -13.13
CA ARG A 503 -12.22 -0.57 -13.75
C ARG A 503 -12.07 -0.63 -15.27
N THR A 504 -11.81 0.51 -15.91
CA THR A 504 -11.57 0.57 -17.36
C THR A 504 -10.24 -0.08 -17.72
N GLY A 505 -9.18 0.09 -16.92
CA GLY A 505 -7.89 -0.55 -17.13
C GLY A 505 -7.91 -2.07 -17.03
N ASN A 506 -8.77 -2.61 -16.17
CA ASN A 506 -8.84 -4.04 -15.89
C ASN A 506 -9.87 -4.81 -16.75
N SER A 507 -10.66 -4.12 -17.59
CA SER A 507 -11.66 -4.77 -18.46
C SER A 507 -11.44 -4.45 -19.93
N ALA A 508 -11.12 -5.49 -20.70
CA ALA A 508 -11.06 -5.40 -22.16
C ALA A 508 -12.43 -5.06 -22.78
N SER A 509 -13.54 -5.53 -22.19
CA SER A 509 -14.89 -5.22 -22.68
C SER A 509 -15.20 -3.73 -22.57
N ILE A 510 -14.88 -3.12 -21.42
CA ILE A 510 -15.06 -1.67 -21.21
C ILE A 510 -14.15 -0.87 -22.16
N GLN A 511 -12.89 -1.28 -22.34
CA GLN A 511 -11.97 -0.63 -23.29
C GLN A 511 -12.49 -0.69 -24.72
N ASN A 512 -12.98 -1.85 -25.15
CA ASN A 512 -13.56 -2.02 -26.48
C ASN A 512 -14.80 -1.15 -26.67
N TRP A 513 -15.65 -1.02 -25.64
CA TRP A 513 -16.80 -0.14 -25.67
C TRP A 513 -16.39 1.33 -25.83
N ILE A 514 -15.41 1.80 -25.04
CA ILE A 514 -14.86 3.16 -25.12
C ILE A 514 -14.32 3.44 -26.53
N ASN A 515 -13.56 2.51 -27.10
CA ASN A 515 -12.98 2.64 -28.44
C ASN A 515 -14.05 2.70 -29.54
N ARG A 516 -15.13 1.89 -29.42
CA ARG A 516 -16.27 1.93 -30.37
C ARG A 516 -16.99 3.28 -30.38
N GLN A 517 -17.00 3.96 -29.23
CA GLN A 517 -17.57 5.30 -29.08
C GLN A 517 -16.61 6.41 -29.53
N ASN A 518 -15.44 6.08 -30.09
CA ASN A 518 -14.38 7.02 -30.47
C ASN A 518 -13.92 7.94 -29.32
N LEU A 519 -13.98 7.45 -28.08
CA LEU A 519 -13.54 8.18 -26.90
C LEU A 519 -12.13 7.76 -26.49
N GLN A 520 -11.34 8.69 -25.96
CA GLN A 520 -10.13 8.34 -25.20
C GLN A 520 -10.52 7.96 -23.77
N ARG A 521 -9.73 7.10 -23.12
CA ARG A 521 -10.00 6.62 -21.75
C ARG A 521 -10.08 7.79 -20.77
N GLU A 522 -9.19 8.77 -20.88
CA GLU A 522 -9.14 9.93 -20.00
C GLU A 522 -10.40 10.79 -20.13
N GLN A 523 -10.92 10.92 -21.36
CA GLN A 523 -12.17 11.64 -21.64
C GLN A 523 -13.38 10.89 -21.05
N PHE A 524 -13.40 9.56 -21.18
CA PHE A 524 -14.43 8.73 -20.56
C PHE A 524 -14.41 8.84 -19.04
N VAL A 525 -13.25 8.71 -18.40
CA VAL A 525 -13.07 8.84 -16.95
C VAL A 525 -13.58 10.21 -16.48
N ALA A 526 -13.17 11.30 -17.14
CA ALA A 526 -13.60 12.65 -16.77
C ALA A 526 -15.13 12.81 -16.87
N ALA A 527 -15.73 12.40 -18.00
CA ALA A 527 -17.16 12.57 -18.25
C ALA A 527 -18.03 11.72 -17.31
N VAL A 528 -17.64 10.47 -17.06
CA VAL A 528 -18.38 9.56 -16.18
C VAL A 528 -18.22 9.99 -14.71
N ALA A 529 -17.04 10.46 -14.30
CA ALA A 529 -16.82 11.00 -12.97
C ALA A 529 -17.76 12.20 -12.70
N GLU A 530 -17.81 13.16 -13.61
CA GLU A 530 -18.69 14.33 -13.51
C GLU A 530 -20.17 13.92 -13.44
N LYS A 531 -20.63 13.07 -14.38
CA LYS A 531 -22.03 12.62 -14.45
C LYS A 531 -22.47 11.79 -13.25
N SER A 532 -21.54 11.06 -12.62
CA SER A 532 -21.86 10.22 -11.46
C SER A 532 -22.12 11.01 -10.19
N GLN A 533 -21.71 12.28 -10.11
CA GLN A 533 -21.87 13.14 -8.93
C GLN A 533 -21.43 12.45 -7.63
N ASN A 534 -20.29 11.75 -7.67
CA ASN A 534 -19.73 10.96 -6.56
C ASN A 534 -20.56 9.75 -6.09
N ASN A 535 -21.51 9.29 -6.90
CA ASN A 535 -22.34 8.11 -6.61
C ASN A 535 -21.68 6.82 -7.11
N PHE A 536 -21.01 6.09 -6.21
CA PHE A 536 -20.34 4.82 -6.51
C PHE A 536 -21.31 3.70 -6.91
N MET A 537 -22.53 3.71 -6.38
CA MET A 537 -23.54 2.73 -6.75
C MET A 537 -23.91 2.86 -8.24
N TYR A 538 -24.12 4.09 -8.71
CA TYR A 538 -24.35 4.37 -10.14
C TYR A 538 -23.17 3.88 -10.99
N LEU A 539 -21.94 4.22 -10.60
CA LEU A 539 -20.72 3.79 -11.31
C LEU A 539 -20.61 2.26 -11.39
N ARG A 540 -20.90 1.56 -10.30
CA ARG A 540 -20.87 0.09 -10.25
C ARG A 540 -21.85 -0.50 -11.26
N TYR A 541 -23.07 0.01 -11.34
CA TYR A 541 -24.07 -0.46 -12.31
C TYR A 541 -23.66 -0.17 -13.75
N VAL A 542 -23.33 1.09 -14.07
CA VAL A 542 -22.97 1.49 -15.44
C VAL A 542 -21.76 0.71 -15.95
N LEU A 543 -20.69 0.62 -15.16
CA LEU A 543 -19.48 -0.08 -15.58
C LEU A 543 -19.71 -1.59 -15.71
N ASN A 544 -20.55 -2.21 -14.88
CA ASN A 544 -20.92 -3.62 -15.03
C ASN A 544 -21.80 -3.88 -16.25
N ASP A 545 -22.72 -2.97 -16.58
CA ASP A 545 -23.57 -3.11 -17.76
C ASP A 545 -22.77 -2.95 -19.04
N ILE A 546 -21.78 -2.04 -19.06
CA ILE A 546 -20.83 -1.92 -20.17
C ILE A 546 -19.99 -3.21 -20.28
N ASP A 547 -19.43 -3.67 -19.17
CA ASP A 547 -18.56 -4.85 -19.12
C ASP A 547 -19.29 -6.14 -19.56
N SER A 548 -20.56 -6.27 -19.20
CA SER A 548 -21.42 -7.40 -19.59
C SER A 548 -22.10 -7.22 -20.96
N GLY A 549 -21.85 -6.11 -21.66
CA GLY A 549 -22.41 -5.84 -22.98
C GLY A 549 -23.92 -5.52 -22.99
N LYS A 550 -24.52 -5.28 -21.82
CA LYS A 550 -25.94 -4.88 -21.67
C LYS A 550 -26.16 -3.39 -21.95
N TYR A 551 -25.12 -2.58 -21.78
CA TYR A 551 -25.14 -1.16 -22.07
C TYR A 551 -25.00 -0.93 -23.58
N SER A 552 -26.14 -1.03 -24.27
CA SER A 552 -26.30 -0.58 -25.65
C SER A 552 -26.86 0.85 -25.64
N ASP A 553 -26.34 1.71 -26.51
CA ASP A 553 -26.60 3.15 -26.50
C ASP A 553 -28.06 3.51 -26.21
N VAL A 554 -28.29 4.36 -25.21
CA VAL A 554 -29.54 5.12 -25.16
C VAL A 554 -29.41 6.15 -26.27
N THR A 555 -30.14 5.91 -27.35
CA THR A 555 -30.23 6.80 -28.52
C THR A 555 -30.82 8.15 -28.16
#